data_AF-A0A9R1LP30-F1
#
_entry.id   AF-A0A9R1LP30-F1
#
_cell.length_a   1.000
_cell.length_b   1.000
_cell.length_c   1.000
_cell.angle_alpha   90.00
_cell.angle_beta   90.00
_cell.angle_gamma   90.00
#
_symmetry.space_group_name_H-M   'P 1'
#
loop_
_entity.id
_entity.type
_entity.pdbx_description
1 polymer ?
#
loop_
_entity_poly.entity_id
_entity_poly.type
_entity_poly.pdbx_seq_one_letter_code
_entity_poly.pdbx_strand_id
1 'polypeptide(L)'
;MASSSSIVQVVSESTLDSDVVPSSLIEIAPFLRVANEVEAINPRVAYLCRFHGGFEKAHRLDPLSNGRGVRQFKIALLQRLERENDPTLKGRVEQSDVVEIKNFYQQYYKMYIQALQNAADKAERDQLTKAYQTAAVLFEVLKAVNQTISETHNHVDPDSSIMRRPKIHAAYHALRDTKGLPWPKDHEKNADADLLEWLQAMFGFQKDNVSNQREHLILLIASMHIRQISKHEQHPKLDDHVLDTTMKKLFKNYKRWCKHLGRKTSLWLPTIQQEVQQRKLLYMGLYSYGARRLTCDLCQSVFATSFIIWLLNCTVCWPEM
;
A
#
# COMPACT_ATOMS: atom_id res chain seq x y z
N MET A 1 64.93 4.65 -12.36
CA MET A 1 63.96 5.52 -11.68
C MET A 1 63.00 6.05 -12.74
N ALA A 2 61.84 5.41 -12.91
CA ALA A 2 60.80 5.85 -13.83
C ALA A 2 59.65 6.41 -12.99
N SER A 3 59.35 7.70 -13.13
CA SER A 3 58.14 8.30 -12.57
C SER A 3 57.07 8.31 -13.64
N SER A 4 56.06 7.47 -13.44
CA SER A 4 54.83 7.44 -14.21
C SER A 4 53.92 8.60 -13.78
N SER A 5 53.73 9.57 -14.68
CA SER A 5 52.63 10.53 -14.58
C SER A 5 51.40 9.89 -15.24
N SER A 6 50.55 9.26 -14.43
CA SER A 6 49.30 8.67 -14.91
C SER A 6 48.28 9.77 -15.20
N ILE A 7 47.97 9.91 -16.48
CA ILE A 7 46.82 10.66 -17.00
C ILE A 7 45.57 10.17 -16.28
N VAL A 8 44.98 11.03 -15.45
CA VAL A 8 43.62 10.86 -14.94
C VAL A 8 42.70 11.03 -16.14
N GLN A 9 42.31 9.90 -16.72
CA GLN A 9 41.35 9.85 -17.80
C GLN A 9 39.99 10.22 -17.19
N VAL A 10 39.62 11.49 -17.34
CA VAL A 10 38.27 12.01 -17.14
C VAL A 10 37.36 11.13 -17.98
N VAL A 11 36.62 10.24 -17.33
CA VAL A 11 35.58 9.43 -17.97
C VAL A 11 34.52 10.41 -18.44
N SER A 12 34.46 10.57 -19.75
CA SER A 12 33.52 11.40 -20.51
C SER A 12 32.08 11.25 -20.02
N GLU A 13 31.62 12.31 -19.37
CA GLU A 13 30.25 12.59 -18.98
C GLU A 13 29.44 12.96 -20.23
N SER A 14 29.12 11.98 -21.10
CA SER A 14 28.35 12.25 -22.33
C SER A 14 27.73 11.03 -23.05
N THR A 15 27.33 9.94 -22.38
CA THR A 15 26.68 8.80 -23.07
C THR A 15 25.60 8.10 -22.24
N LEU A 16 24.56 8.83 -21.82
CA LEU A 16 23.24 8.23 -21.64
C LEU A 16 22.27 8.94 -22.57
N ASP A 17 22.65 8.95 -23.84
CA ASP A 17 21.74 9.29 -24.91
C ASP A 17 20.60 8.26 -24.88
N SER A 18 19.40 8.77 -25.11
CA SER A 18 18.15 8.04 -25.00
C SER A 18 18.11 6.89 -26.03
N ASP A 19 17.15 5.97 -25.84
CA ASP A 19 16.36 5.35 -26.94
C ASP A 19 16.50 3.87 -27.31
N VAL A 20 17.44 3.08 -26.80
CA VAL A 20 17.36 1.62 -27.05
C VAL A 20 16.57 0.93 -25.94
N VAL A 21 15.26 1.19 -25.92
CA VAL A 21 14.31 0.39 -25.17
C VAL A 21 14.37 -1.04 -25.72
N PRO A 22 14.60 -2.07 -24.88
CA PRO A 22 14.57 -3.46 -25.32
C PRO A 22 13.26 -3.77 -26.06
N SER A 23 13.31 -4.58 -27.12
CA SER A 23 12.12 -4.88 -27.93
C SER A 23 10.96 -5.46 -27.13
N SER A 24 11.25 -6.21 -26.06
CA SER A 24 10.27 -6.75 -25.12
C SER A 24 9.58 -5.69 -24.23
N LEU A 25 10.06 -4.45 -24.25
CA LEU A 25 9.58 -3.34 -23.43
C LEU A 25 9.14 -2.14 -24.27
N ILE A 26 8.87 -2.31 -25.57
CA ILE A 26 8.57 -1.18 -26.47
C ILE A 26 7.42 -0.28 -25.99
N GLU A 27 6.49 -0.82 -25.19
CA GLU A 27 5.40 -0.09 -24.55
C GLU A 27 5.84 1.03 -23.60
N ILE A 28 7.07 1.01 -23.07
CA ILE A 28 7.57 2.06 -22.17
C ILE A 28 8.16 3.25 -22.93
N ALA A 29 8.50 3.08 -24.22
CA ALA A 29 9.18 4.11 -25.01
C ALA A 29 8.43 5.45 -25.06
N PRO A 30 7.08 5.50 -25.20
CA PRO A 30 6.34 6.75 -25.16
C PRO A 30 6.51 7.53 -23.83
N PHE A 31 6.66 6.83 -22.70
CA PHE A 31 6.85 7.47 -21.39
C PHE A 31 8.21 8.15 -21.27
N LEU A 32 9.27 7.48 -21.74
CA LEU A 32 10.63 8.04 -21.71
C LEU A 32 10.77 9.22 -22.68
N ARG A 33 10.16 9.11 -23.87
CA ARG A 33 10.12 10.21 -24.83
C ARG A 33 9.42 11.43 -24.25
N VAL A 34 8.23 11.27 -23.69
CA VAL A 34 7.48 12.37 -23.06
C VAL A 34 8.24 12.93 -21.86
N ALA A 35 8.90 12.09 -21.06
CA ALA A 35 9.73 12.57 -19.95
C ALA A 35 10.82 13.54 -20.43
N ASN A 36 11.52 13.21 -21.51
CA ASN A 36 12.54 14.10 -22.08
C ASN A 36 11.94 15.39 -22.64
N GLU A 37 10.72 15.35 -23.21
CA GLU A 37 10.04 16.55 -23.74
C GLU A 37 9.62 17.51 -22.62
N VAL A 38 9.15 17.00 -21.48
CA VAL A 38 8.63 17.84 -20.38
C VAL A 38 9.72 18.22 -19.36
N GLU A 39 10.91 17.64 -19.43
CA GLU A 39 12.01 17.84 -18.49
C GLU A 39 12.41 19.31 -18.33
N ALA A 40 12.45 20.07 -19.44
CA ALA A 40 12.77 21.49 -19.40
C ALA A 40 11.65 22.36 -18.79
N ILE A 41 10.41 21.88 -18.80
CA ILE A 41 9.24 22.62 -18.31
C ILE A 41 8.97 22.31 -16.83
N ASN A 42 8.97 21.02 -16.49
CA ASN A 42 8.80 20.55 -15.13
C ASN A 42 9.66 19.29 -14.90
N PRO A 43 10.87 19.46 -14.31
CA PRO A 43 11.79 18.36 -14.04
C PRO A 43 11.18 17.27 -13.13
N ARG A 44 10.30 17.65 -12.20
CA ARG A 44 9.65 16.67 -11.30
C ARG A 44 8.67 15.79 -12.05
N VAL A 45 7.88 16.35 -12.97
CA VAL A 45 6.97 15.56 -13.81
C VAL A 45 7.74 14.62 -14.73
N ALA A 46 8.85 15.07 -15.31
CA ALA A 46 9.73 14.20 -16.11
C ALA A 46 10.25 13.01 -15.29
N TYR A 47 10.69 13.26 -14.06
CA TYR A 47 11.07 12.21 -13.12
C TYR A 47 9.92 11.21 -12.87
N LEU A 48 8.71 11.69 -12.60
CA LEU A 48 7.53 10.83 -12.38
C LEU A 48 7.18 9.98 -13.62
N CYS A 49 7.31 10.54 -14.83
CA CYS A 49 7.14 9.79 -16.07
C CYS A 49 8.17 8.67 -16.22
N ARG A 50 9.44 8.92 -15.90
CA ARG A 50 10.51 7.89 -15.92
C ARG A 50 10.28 6.82 -14.88
N PHE A 51 9.85 7.20 -13.69
CA PHE A 51 9.62 6.28 -12.57
C PHE A 51 8.39 5.39 -12.81
N HIS A 52 7.19 5.97 -12.86
CA HIS A 52 5.94 5.21 -12.96
C HIS A 52 5.69 4.64 -14.36
N GLY A 53 5.97 5.45 -15.39
CA GLY A 53 5.74 5.10 -16.79
C GLY A 53 6.85 4.25 -17.39
N GLY A 54 8.09 4.50 -16.99
CA GLY A 54 9.27 3.76 -17.45
C GLY A 54 9.59 2.56 -16.58
N PHE A 55 10.09 2.80 -15.38
CA PHE A 55 10.67 1.76 -14.51
C PHE A 55 9.63 0.79 -13.95
N GLU A 56 8.57 1.28 -13.30
CA GLU A 56 7.52 0.42 -12.73
C GLU A 56 6.78 -0.38 -13.81
N LYS A 57 6.49 0.24 -14.95
CA LYS A 57 5.86 -0.45 -16.09
C LYS A 57 6.80 -1.51 -16.67
N ALA A 58 8.09 -1.21 -16.84
CA ALA A 58 9.08 -2.22 -17.24
C ALA A 58 9.21 -3.36 -16.23
N HIS A 59 9.12 -3.07 -14.94
CA HIS A 59 9.12 -4.09 -13.88
C HIS A 59 7.90 -5.00 -13.96
N ARG A 60 6.71 -4.45 -14.21
CA ARG A 60 5.48 -5.23 -14.40
C ARG A 60 5.51 -6.11 -15.65
N LEU A 61 6.07 -5.61 -16.75
CA LEU A 61 6.16 -6.35 -18.02
C LEU A 61 7.15 -7.53 -17.98
N ASP A 62 8.26 -7.40 -17.24
CA ASP A 62 9.24 -8.49 -17.10
C ASP A 62 9.84 -8.53 -15.68
N PRO A 63 9.12 -9.03 -14.68
CA PRO A 63 9.57 -8.99 -13.28
C PRO A 63 10.91 -9.68 -13.02
N LEU A 64 11.20 -10.74 -13.78
CA LEU A 64 12.43 -11.53 -13.64
C LEU A 64 13.59 -10.98 -14.48
N SER A 65 13.33 -9.99 -15.34
CA SER A 65 14.32 -9.41 -16.25
C SER A 65 14.97 -10.43 -17.18
N ASN A 66 14.15 -11.37 -17.69
CA ASN A 66 14.60 -12.46 -18.55
C ASN A 66 14.79 -12.02 -20.02
N GLY A 67 14.19 -10.90 -20.42
CA GLY A 67 14.33 -10.33 -21.76
C GLY A 67 15.76 -9.86 -22.05
N ARG A 68 16.18 -10.00 -23.31
CA ARG A 68 17.51 -9.57 -23.77
C ARG A 68 17.72 -8.09 -23.44
N GLY A 69 18.75 -7.77 -22.65
CA GLY A 69 19.10 -6.40 -22.28
C GLY A 69 18.20 -5.75 -21.23
N VAL A 70 17.10 -6.39 -20.80
CA VAL A 70 16.13 -5.81 -19.85
C VAL A 70 16.76 -5.52 -18.49
N ARG A 71 17.58 -6.43 -17.97
CA ARG A 71 18.27 -6.23 -16.68
C ARG A 71 19.19 -5.02 -16.71
N GLN A 72 19.99 -4.89 -17.77
CA GLN A 72 20.93 -3.76 -17.93
C GLN A 72 20.16 -2.45 -18.09
N PHE A 73 19.11 -2.46 -18.91
CA PHE A 73 18.22 -1.32 -19.08
C PHE A 73 17.60 -0.85 -17.75
N LYS A 74 17.05 -1.77 -16.95
CA LYS A 74 16.44 -1.43 -15.65
C LYS A 74 17.46 -0.88 -14.66
N ILE A 75 18.66 -1.45 -14.60
CA ILE A 75 19.74 -0.97 -13.73
C ILE A 75 20.14 0.46 -14.14
N ALA A 76 20.36 0.70 -15.42
CA ALA A 76 20.73 2.03 -15.92
C ALA A 76 19.63 3.06 -15.65
N LEU A 77 18.37 2.70 -15.88
CA LEU A 77 17.22 3.57 -15.60
C LEU A 77 17.08 3.86 -14.10
N LEU A 78 17.29 2.86 -13.23
CA LEU A 78 17.26 3.04 -11.78
C LEU A 78 18.38 3.97 -11.29
N GLN A 79 19.62 3.79 -11.76
CA GLN A 79 20.73 4.66 -11.42
C GLN A 79 20.50 6.11 -11.83
N ARG A 80 19.85 6.32 -12.98
CA ARG A 80 19.44 7.66 -13.43
C ARG A 80 18.38 8.25 -12.49
N LEU A 81 17.36 7.47 -12.12
CA LEU A 81 16.32 7.89 -11.18
C LEU A 81 16.90 8.26 -9.81
N GLU A 82 17.81 7.46 -9.26
CA GLU A 82 18.50 7.75 -8.00
C GLU A 82 19.25 9.08 -8.04
N ARG A 83 19.91 9.40 -9.16
CA ARG A 83 20.63 10.67 -9.36
C ARG A 83 19.69 11.87 -9.48
N GLU A 84 18.54 11.70 -10.13
CA GLU A 84 17.59 12.77 -10.44
C GLU A 84 16.56 13.01 -9.31
N ASN A 85 16.35 12.08 -8.39
CA ASN A 85 15.28 12.16 -7.40
C ASN A 85 15.41 13.39 -6.47
N ASP A 86 16.53 13.52 -5.77
CA ASP A 86 16.75 14.61 -4.81
C ASP A 86 16.71 16.01 -5.45
N PRO A 87 17.40 16.29 -6.57
CA PRO A 87 17.34 17.62 -7.19
C PRO A 87 15.93 17.97 -7.70
N THR A 88 15.21 17.01 -8.29
CA THR A 88 13.84 17.25 -8.77
C THR A 88 12.85 17.43 -7.62
N LEU A 89 13.06 16.72 -6.51
CA LEU A 89 12.23 16.86 -5.31
C LEU A 89 12.45 18.22 -4.62
N LYS A 90 13.70 18.70 -4.55
CA LYS A 90 14.02 20.04 -4.02
C LYS A 90 13.44 21.16 -4.88
N GLY A 91 13.38 20.97 -6.19
CA GLY A 91 12.78 21.91 -7.14
C GLY A 91 11.26 21.78 -7.29
N ARG A 92 10.59 20.91 -6.52
CA ARG A 92 9.15 20.68 -6.62
C ARG A 92 8.39 21.92 -6.15
N VAL A 93 7.40 22.34 -6.94
CA VAL A 93 6.60 23.55 -6.67
C VAL A 93 5.44 23.23 -5.72
N GLU A 94 4.84 22.05 -5.88
CA GLU A 94 3.66 21.61 -5.15
C GLU A 94 4.00 20.76 -3.90
N GLN A 95 2.99 20.61 -3.04
CA GLN A 95 3.13 19.88 -1.78
C GLN A 95 3.29 18.36 -1.96
N SER A 96 2.83 17.80 -3.07
CA SER A 96 2.96 16.37 -3.37
C SER A 96 3.08 16.11 -4.87
N ASP A 97 3.63 14.94 -5.22
CA ASP A 97 3.84 14.53 -6.60
C ASP A 97 2.52 14.36 -7.38
N VAL A 98 1.43 13.98 -6.71
CA VAL A 98 0.11 13.90 -7.35
C VAL A 98 -0.44 15.28 -7.66
N VAL A 99 -0.27 16.24 -6.75
CA VAL A 99 -0.71 17.61 -7.01
C VAL A 99 0.13 18.24 -8.13
N GLU A 100 1.45 18.02 -8.12
CA GLU A 100 2.38 18.46 -9.16
C GLU A 100 1.95 17.98 -10.55
N ILE A 101 1.79 16.67 -10.74
CA ILE A 101 1.45 16.12 -12.06
C ILE A 101 0.01 16.43 -12.47
N LYS A 102 -0.92 16.54 -11.51
CA LYS A 102 -2.30 16.96 -11.79
C LYS A 102 -2.36 18.39 -12.32
N ASN A 103 -1.67 19.32 -11.66
CA ASN A 103 -1.66 20.73 -12.05
C ASN A 103 -0.95 20.90 -13.41
N PHE A 104 0.18 20.21 -13.60
CA PHE A 104 0.87 20.18 -14.87
C PHE A 104 -0.01 19.64 -16.01
N TYR A 105 -0.72 18.53 -15.78
CA TYR A 105 -1.65 17.96 -16.76
C TYR A 105 -2.77 18.95 -17.13
N GLN A 106 -3.37 19.62 -16.15
CA GLN A 106 -4.41 20.62 -16.38
C GLN A 106 -3.89 21.82 -17.18
N GLN A 107 -2.70 22.31 -16.85
CA GLN A 107 -2.06 23.40 -17.57
C GLN A 107 -1.73 22.99 -19.01
N TYR A 108 -1.15 21.81 -19.20
CA TYR A 108 -0.86 21.24 -20.51
C TYR A 108 -2.12 21.13 -21.38
N TYR A 109 -3.23 20.63 -20.81
CA TYR A 109 -4.50 20.51 -21.52
C TYR A 109 -5.04 21.87 -21.99
N LYS A 110 -5.00 22.89 -21.12
CA LYS A 110 -5.43 24.25 -21.48
C LYS A 110 -4.53 24.87 -22.56
N MET A 111 -3.21 24.74 -22.41
CA MET A 111 -2.24 25.37 -23.31
C MET A 111 -2.17 24.73 -24.68
N TYR A 112 -2.24 23.40 -24.76
CA TYR A 112 -2.01 22.69 -26.01
C TYR A 112 -3.30 22.10 -26.59
N ILE A 113 -4.12 21.42 -25.79
CA ILE A 113 -5.31 20.74 -26.33
C ILE A 113 -6.41 21.75 -26.67
N GLN A 114 -6.76 22.66 -25.76
CA GLN A 114 -7.80 23.66 -26.01
C GLN A 114 -7.36 24.71 -27.04
N ALA A 115 -6.10 25.15 -27.01
CA ALA A 115 -5.60 26.13 -27.97
C ALA A 115 -5.55 25.57 -29.40
N LEU A 116 -5.08 24.33 -29.59
CA LEU A 116 -5.00 23.69 -30.91
C LEU A 116 -6.37 23.25 -31.44
N GLN A 117 -7.34 22.92 -30.58
CA GLN A 117 -8.72 22.63 -31.01
C GLN A 117 -9.42 23.84 -31.64
N ASN A 118 -9.02 25.05 -31.24
CA ASN A 118 -9.60 26.29 -31.75
C ASN A 118 -8.89 26.79 -33.03
N ALA A 119 -7.86 26.07 -33.49
CA ALA A 119 -7.03 26.46 -34.63
C ALA A 119 -7.32 25.53 -35.83
N ALA A 120 -7.38 26.10 -37.04
CA ALA A 120 -8.11 25.52 -38.19
C ALA A 120 -7.23 24.81 -39.25
N ASP A 121 -5.90 24.72 -39.07
CA ASP A 121 -4.99 24.33 -40.14
C ASP A 121 -4.44 22.89 -40.06
N LYS A 122 -4.08 22.33 -41.23
CA LYS A 122 -3.58 20.94 -41.37
C LYS A 122 -2.28 20.68 -40.59
N ALA A 123 -1.38 21.67 -40.49
CA ALA A 123 -0.14 21.56 -39.71
C ALA A 123 -0.40 21.47 -38.19
N GLU A 124 -1.50 22.06 -37.72
CA GLU A 124 -1.93 22.00 -36.33
C GLU A 124 -2.52 20.63 -35.98
N ARG A 125 -2.96 19.85 -36.98
CA ARG A 125 -3.47 18.49 -36.78
C ARG A 125 -2.40 17.49 -36.35
N ASP A 126 -1.18 17.59 -36.88
CA ASP A 126 -0.05 16.75 -36.47
C ASP A 126 0.43 17.13 -35.07
N GLN A 127 0.47 18.44 -34.78
CA GLN A 127 0.75 18.95 -33.44
C GLN A 127 -0.32 18.53 -32.43
N LEU A 128 -1.59 18.54 -32.82
CA LEU A 128 -2.72 18.11 -32.00
C LEU A 128 -2.63 16.60 -31.73
N THR A 129 -2.28 15.79 -32.73
CA THR A 129 -2.07 14.35 -32.56
C THR A 129 -0.93 14.08 -31.58
N LYS A 130 0.21 14.78 -31.72
CA LYS A 130 1.31 14.70 -30.77
C LYS A 130 0.87 15.12 -29.36
N ALA A 131 0.12 16.22 -29.25
CA ALA A 131 -0.35 16.73 -27.98
C ALA A 131 -1.26 15.73 -27.26
N TYR A 132 -2.15 15.03 -27.97
CA TYR A 132 -2.96 13.96 -27.41
C TYR A 132 -2.14 12.75 -26.97
N GLN A 133 -1.11 12.36 -27.74
CA GLN A 133 -0.21 11.27 -27.33
C GLN A 133 0.51 11.60 -26.02
N THR A 134 1.04 12.83 -25.91
CA THR A 134 1.67 13.31 -24.67
C THR A 134 0.67 13.38 -23.52
N ALA A 135 -0.55 13.89 -23.76
CA ALA A 135 -1.59 13.94 -22.75
C ALA A 135 -2.02 12.54 -22.27
N ALA A 136 -2.10 11.55 -23.16
CA ALA A 136 -2.41 10.16 -22.80
C ALA A 136 -1.35 9.58 -21.86
N VAL A 137 -0.07 9.80 -22.17
CA VAL A 137 1.06 9.39 -21.32
C VAL A 137 1.00 10.08 -19.95
N LEU A 138 0.81 11.40 -19.91
CA LEU A 138 0.71 12.15 -18.66
C LEU A 138 -0.47 11.69 -17.80
N PHE A 139 -1.60 11.35 -18.43
CA PHE A 139 -2.77 10.82 -17.73
C PHE A 139 -2.52 9.42 -17.16
N GLU A 140 -1.86 8.53 -17.91
CA GLU A 140 -1.46 7.21 -17.39
C GLU A 140 -0.52 7.34 -16.18
N VAL A 141 0.45 8.27 -16.24
CA VAL A 141 1.35 8.54 -15.12
C VAL A 141 0.58 9.11 -13.93
N LEU A 142 -0.29 10.11 -14.12
CA LEU A 142 -1.14 10.65 -13.05
C LEU A 142 -1.97 9.55 -12.39
N LYS A 143 -2.55 8.63 -13.17
CA LYS A 143 -3.29 7.48 -12.63
C LYS A 143 -2.38 6.57 -11.81
N ALA A 144 -1.17 6.27 -12.28
CA ALA A 144 -0.19 5.48 -11.55
C ALA A 144 0.22 6.16 -10.23
N VAL A 145 0.51 7.46 -10.24
CA VAL A 145 0.87 8.20 -9.01
C VAL A 145 -0.31 8.22 -8.03
N ASN A 146 -1.54 8.38 -8.51
CA ASN A 146 -2.73 8.36 -7.67
C ASN A 146 -3.05 6.95 -7.12
N GLN A 147 -2.75 5.90 -7.88
CA GLN A 147 -2.73 4.53 -7.37
C GLN A 147 -1.67 4.38 -6.29
N THR A 148 -0.47 4.95 -6.46
CA THR A 148 0.52 4.98 -5.39
C THR A 148 0.11 5.83 -4.19
N ILE A 149 -0.80 6.81 -4.28
CA ILE A 149 -1.44 7.46 -3.10
C ILE A 149 -2.47 6.55 -2.44
N SER A 150 -3.26 5.83 -3.25
CA SER A 150 -4.18 4.82 -2.72
C SER A 150 -3.43 3.66 -2.07
N GLU A 151 -2.19 3.41 -2.52
CA GLU A 151 -1.24 2.50 -1.91
C GLU A 151 -0.46 3.19 -0.77
N THR A 152 -0.17 4.50 -0.75
CA THR A 152 0.65 5.17 0.29
C THR A 152 -0.14 5.78 1.46
N HIS A 153 -1.44 6.08 1.31
CA HIS A 153 -2.37 6.11 2.46
C HIS A 153 -2.57 4.71 3.08
N ASN A 154 -2.01 3.69 2.42
CA ASN A 154 -1.91 2.30 2.82
C ASN A 154 -0.44 1.80 2.91
N HIS A 155 0.57 2.69 2.89
CA HIS A 155 1.99 2.31 2.89
C HIS A 155 2.82 3.27 3.74
N VAL A 156 2.95 2.90 5.01
CA VAL A 156 4.15 3.17 5.78
C VAL A 156 5.28 2.36 5.13
N ASP A 157 6.37 3.04 4.76
CA ASP A 157 7.72 2.58 4.38
C ASP A 157 7.92 1.17 3.76
N PRO A 158 8.42 1.07 2.50
CA PRO A 158 8.66 -0.21 1.81
C PRO A 158 9.87 -1.04 2.26
N ASP A 159 10.62 -0.63 3.29
CA ASP A 159 11.88 -1.32 3.66
C ASP A 159 11.73 -2.39 4.76
N SER A 160 10.52 -2.62 5.27
CA SER A 160 10.25 -3.85 6.04
C SER A 160 9.85 -4.98 5.08
N SER A 161 10.81 -5.86 4.77
CA SER A 161 10.71 -7.03 3.87
C SER A 161 9.52 -8.01 4.13
N ILE A 162 8.65 -7.73 5.08
CA ILE A 162 7.49 -8.55 5.49
C ILE A 162 6.18 -8.00 4.88
N MET A 163 6.03 -6.69 4.65
CA MET A 163 4.79 -6.06 4.15
C MET A 163 4.48 -6.32 2.66
N ARG A 164 5.44 -6.80 1.86
CA ARG A 164 5.29 -7.06 0.40
C ARG A 164 4.36 -8.22 0.03
N ARG A 165 3.75 -8.91 1.00
CA ARG A 165 2.83 -10.01 0.69
C ARG A 165 1.39 -9.47 0.62
N PRO A 166 0.68 -9.59 -0.52
CA PRO A 166 -0.72 -9.15 -0.65
C PRO A 166 -1.63 -9.66 0.47
N LYS A 167 -1.31 -10.84 1.02
CA LYS A 167 -2.03 -11.48 2.13
C LYS A 167 -1.78 -10.81 3.49
N ILE A 168 -0.60 -10.21 3.71
CA ILE A 168 -0.27 -9.40 4.89
C ILE A 168 -0.96 -8.05 4.78
N HIS A 169 -0.93 -7.45 3.59
CA HIS A 169 -1.63 -6.20 3.29
C HIS A 169 -3.15 -6.32 3.45
N ALA A 170 -3.77 -7.41 2.96
CA ALA A 170 -5.19 -7.67 3.15
C ALA A 170 -5.58 -7.79 4.64
N ALA A 171 -4.75 -8.44 5.45
CA ALA A 171 -4.97 -8.56 6.89
C ALA A 171 -4.82 -7.20 7.61
N TYR A 172 -3.83 -6.42 7.21
CA TYR A 172 -3.61 -5.06 7.70
C TYR A 172 -4.80 -4.14 7.38
N HIS A 173 -5.29 -4.12 6.14
CA HIS A 173 -6.45 -3.31 5.77
C HIS A 173 -7.73 -3.72 6.49
N ALA A 174 -7.93 -5.02 6.67
CA ALA A 174 -9.09 -5.51 7.40
C ALA A 174 -9.09 -5.02 8.87
N LEU A 175 -7.91 -4.86 9.48
CA LEU A 175 -7.78 -4.30 10.83
C LEU A 175 -8.02 -2.78 10.89
N ARG A 176 -7.93 -2.06 9.77
CA ARG A 176 -8.22 -0.61 9.72
C ARG A 176 -9.70 -0.27 9.58
N ASP A 177 -10.56 -1.26 9.41
CA ASP A 177 -12.00 -1.01 9.34
C ASP A 177 -12.57 -0.66 10.72
N THR A 178 -12.45 0.60 11.12
CA THR A 178 -12.95 1.14 12.39
C THR A 178 -14.28 1.87 12.24
N LYS A 179 -14.98 1.66 11.12
CA LYS A 179 -16.28 2.30 10.84
C LYS A 179 -17.32 1.85 11.86
N GLY A 180 -18.11 2.80 12.35
CA GLY A 180 -19.20 2.52 13.29
C GLY A 180 -18.78 2.24 14.74
N LEU A 181 -17.47 2.26 15.06
CA LEU A 181 -17.03 2.03 16.43
C LEU A 181 -17.15 3.29 17.31
N PRO A 182 -17.66 3.16 18.55
CA PRO A 182 -17.73 4.27 19.50
C PRO A 182 -16.35 4.51 20.11
N TRP A 183 -15.73 5.66 19.80
CA TRP A 183 -14.45 6.05 20.40
C TRP A 183 -14.68 6.84 21.70
N PRO A 184 -13.80 6.71 22.71
CA PRO A 184 -13.86 7.57 23.90
C PRO A 184 -13.73 9.04 23.52
N LYS A 185 -14.51 9.92 24.16
CA LYS A 185 -14.59 11.36 23.84
C LYS A 185 -13.24 12.08 23.96
N ASP A 186 -12.37 11.58 24.84
CA ASP A 186 -11.04 12.16 25.10
C ASP A 186 -9.93 11.55 24.22
N HIS A 187 -10.27 10.69 23.26
CA HIS A 187 -9.29 10.05 22.38
C HIS A 187 -9.19 10.79 21.04
N GLU A 188 -8.03 11.40 20.78
CA GLU A 188 -7.69 11.92 19.46
C GLU A 188 -7.56 10.76 18.47
N LYS A 189 -8.58 10.58 17.63
CA LYS A 189 -8.58 9.54 16.61
C LYS A 189 -7.55 9.90 15.52
N ASN A 190 -6.45 9.16 15.49
CA ASN A 190 -5.51 9.21 14.38
C ASN A 190 -6.19 8.71 13.08
N ALA A 191 -5.87 9.33 11.94
CA ALA A 191 -6.37 8.90 10.62
C ALA A 191 -6.01 7.43 10.31
N ASP A 192 -4.92 6.96 10.94
CA ASP A 192 -4.33 5.65 10.79
C ASP A 192 -4.78 4.61 11.83
N ALA A 193 -5.73 4.96 12.70
CA ALA A 193 -6.16 4.14 13.82
C ALA A 193 -6.84 2.84 13.38
N ASP A 194 -6.50 1.74 14.05
CA ASP A 194 -6.99 0.40 13.74
C ASP A 194 -7.85 -0.20 14.87
N LEU A 195 -8.42 -1.38 14.63
CA LEU A 195 -9.26 -2.10 15.58
C LEU A 195 -8.56 -2.40 16.91
N LEU A 196 -7.24 -2.55 16.91
CA LEU A 196 -6.46 -2.87 18.11
C LEU A 196 -6.15 -1.61 18.92
N GLU A 197 -5.93 -0.48 18.28
CA GLU A 197 -5.92 0.84 18.91
C GLU A 197 -7.28 1.20 19.50
N TRP A 198 -8.38 0.80 18.85
CA TRP A 198 -9.69 0.95 19.45
C TRP A 198 -9.84 0.09 20.73
N LEU A 199 -9.43 -1.18 20.69
CA LEU A 199 -9.37 -2.02 21.89
C LEU A 199 -8.46 -1.42 22.97
N GLN A 200 -7.35 -0.81 22.57
CA GLN A 200 -6.45 -0.11 23.48
C GLN A 200 -7.17 1.05 24.20
N ALA A 201 -7.87 1.90 23.44
CA ALA A 201 -8.57 3.05 23.97
C ALA A 201 -9.73 2.63 24.90
N MET A 202 -10.47 1.58 24.54
CA MET A 202 -11.62 1.12 25.33
C MET A 202 -11.25 0.36 26.61
N PHE A 203 -10.17 -0.43 26.57
CA PHE A 203 -9.83 -1.34 27.68
C PHE A 203 -8.51 -1.00 28.38
N GLY A 204 -7.82 0.06 27.95
CA GLY A 204 -6.57 0.53 28.57
C GLY A 204 -5.39 -0.42 28.39
N PHE A 205 -5.29 -1.12 27.25
CA PHE A 205 -4.13 -1.98 26.97
C PHE A 205 -2.84 -1.16 26.83
N GLN A 206 -1.70 -1.75 27.22
CA GLN A 206 -0.39 -1.12 27.06
C GLN A 206 -0.01 -1.05 25.58
N LYS A 207 0.48 0.12 25.13
CA LYS A 207 0.78 0.42 23.70
C LYS A 207 1.72 -0.61 23.07
N ASP A 208 2.82 -0.95 23.74
CA ASP A 208 3.80 -1.89 23.18
C ASP A 208 3.23 -3.31 23.04
N ASN A 209 2.36 -3.71 23.97
CA ASN A 209 1.66 -4.99 23.85
C ASN A 209 0.70 -4.97 22.65
N VAL A 210 0.01 -3.84 22.42
CA VAL A 210 -0.89 -3.66 21.28
C VAL A 210 -0.14 -3.76 19.96
N SER A 211 0.99 -3.08 19.82
CA SER A 211 1.86 -3.17 18.63
C SER A 211 2.34 -4.60 18.39
N ASN A 212 2.83 -5.28 19.43
CA ASN A 212 3.30 -6.66 19.30
C ASN A 212 2.17 -7.64 18.94
N GLN A 213 0.97 -7.47 19.52
CA GLN A 213 -0.18 -8.30 19.16
C GLN A 213 -0.70 -8.02 17.76
N ARG A 214 -0.62 -6.77 17.29
CA ARG A 214 -0.97 -6.38 15.93
C ARG A 214 -0.15 -7.17 14.92
N GLU A 215 1.17 -7.14 15.06
CA GLU A 215 2.07 -7.90 14.18
C GLU A 215 1.78 -9.39 14.23
N HIS A 216 1.60 -9.96 15.43
CA HIS A 216 1.30 -11.38 15.59
C HIS A 216 -0.03 -11.77 14.92
N LEU A 217 -1.08 -10.98 15.08
CA LEU A 217 -2.40 -11.24 14.49
C LEU A 217 -2.35 -11.14 12.95
N ILE A 218 -1.67 -10.12 12.42
CA ILE A 218 -1.45 -9.96 10.97
C ILE A 218 -0.73 -11.19 10.41
N LEU A 219 0.36 -11.62 11.06
CA LEU A 219 1.13 -12.79 10.62
C LEU A 219 0.33 -14.09 10.69
N LEU A 220 -0.50 -14.27 11.74
CA LEU A 220 -1.36 -15.45 11.88
C LEU A 220 -2.38 -15.53 10.73
N ILE A 221 -3.08 -14.43 10.47
CA ILE A 221 -4.10 -14.34 9.42
C ILE A 221 -3.45 -14.51 8.04
N ALA A 222 -2.33 -13.83 7.77
CA ALA A 222 -1.62 -13.97 6.51
C ALA A 222 -1.09 -15.39 6.29
N SER A 223 -0.58 -16.04 7.33
CA SER A 223 -0.11 -17.44 7.26
C SER A 223 -1.25 -18.40 6.94
N MET A 224 -2.42 -18.17 7.53
CA MET A 224 -3.64 -18.92 7.23
C MET A 224 -4.08 -18.71 5.78
N HIS A 225 -4.10 -17.47 5.29
CA HIS A 225 -4.39 -17.14 3.90
C HIS A 225 -3.42 -17.81 2.92
N ILE A 226 -2.12 -17.88 3.25
CA ILE A 226 -1.13 -18.57 2.42
C ILE A 226 -1.45 -20.06 2.30
N ARG A 227 -1.91 -20.68 3.38
CA ARG A 227 -2.20 -22.12 3.43
C ARG A 227 -3.55 -22.50 2.79
N GLN A 228 -4.54 -21.60 2.77
CA GLN A 228 -5.89 -21.92 2.31
C GLN A 228 -6.22 -21.45 0.89
N ILE A 229 -5.58 -20.37 0.41
CA ILE A 229 -5.85 -19.82 -0.92
C ILE A 229 -4.67 -20.18 -1.84
N SER A 230 -4.93 -20.98 -2.88
CA SER A 230 -3.94 -21.45 -3.85
C SER A 230 -3.24 -20.27 -4.57
N LYS A 231 -2.04 -20.51 -5.14
CA LYS A 231 -1.15 -19.47 -5.72
C LYS A 231 -1.78 -18.62 -6.85
N HIS A 232 -2.98 -18.95 -7.35
CA HIS A 232 -3.55 -18.34 -8.55
C HIS A 232 -4.55 -17.20 -8.33
N GLU A 233 -4.98 -16.92 -7.09
CA GLU A 233 -5.92 -15.83 -6.82
C GLU A 233 -5.25 -14.74 -5.97
N GLN A 234 -4.83 -13.66 -6.64
CA GLN A 234 -4.49 -12.41 -5.98
C GLN A 234 -5.79 -11.67 -5.63
N HIS A 235 -6.51 -12.14 -4.62
CA HIS A 235 -7.60 -11.34 -4.06
C HIS A 235 -7.02 -10.23 -3.17
N PRO A 236 -7.29 -8.94 -3.46
CA PRO A 236 -6.85 -7.83 -2.63
C PRO A 236 -7.64 -7.71 -1.31
N LYS A 237 -8.70 -8.51 -1.14
CA LYS A 237 -9.56 -8.52 0.04
C LYS A 237 -9.33 -9.79 0.86
N LEU A 238 -9.39 -9.64 2.18
CA LEU A 238 -9.35 -10.74 3.12
C LEU A 238 -10.58 -11.64 2.96
N ASP A 239 -10.37 -12.95 2.83
CA ASP A 239 -11.43 -13.93 2.61
C ASP A 239 -12.08 -14.33 3.96
N ASP A 240 -13.40 -14.22 4.04
CA ASP A 240 -14.20 -14.56 5.22
C ASP A 240 -14.02 -16.02 5.67
N HIS A 241 -13.83 -16.95 4.73
CA HIS A 241 -13.60 -18.36 5.04
C HIS A 241 -12.30 -18.56 5.84
N VAL A 242 -11.29 -17.75 5.56
CA VAL A 242 -10.01 -17.82 6.29
C VAL A 242 -10.15 -17.26 7.69
N LEU A 243 -10.92 -16.19 7.87
CA LEU A 243 -11.26 -15.72 9.21
C LEU A 243 -12.05 -16.74 10.01
N ASP A 244 -13.05 -17.39 9.40
CA ASP A 244 -13.84 -18.44 10.06
C ASP A 244 -12.96 -19.60 10.52
N THR A 245 -12.05 -20.05 9.65
CA THR A 245 -11.12 -21.12 10.02
C THR A 245 -10.16 -20.68 11.12
N THR A 246 -9.62 -19.46 11.04
CA THR A 246 -8.70 -18.90 12.04
C THR A 246 -9.39 -18.81 13.39
N MET A 247 -10.57 -18.20 13.44
CA MET A 247 -11.37 -18.03 14.64
C MET A 247 -11.77 -19.39 15.24
N LYS A 248 -12.19 -20.36 14.41
CA LYS A 248 -12.53 -21.71 14.88
C LYS A 248 -11.33 -22.40 15.52
N LYS A 249 -10.12 -22.24 14.99
CA LYS A 249 -8.89 -22.78 15.57
C LYS A 249 -8.52 -22.06 16.87
N LEU A 250 -8.53 -20.73 16.86
CA LEU A 250 -8.13 -19.89 17.99
C LEU A 250 -9.02 -20.14 19.23
N PHE A 251 -10.33 -20.17 19.03
CA PHE A 251 -11.31 -20.34 20.11
C PHE A 251 -11.67 -21.79 20.43
N LYS A 252 -10.98 -22.78 19.84
CA LYS A 252 -11.28 -24.21 20.05
C LYS A 252 -11.22 -24.59 21.54
N ASN A 253 -10.19 -24.12 22.24
CA ASN A 253 -10.00 -24.40 23.66
C ASN A 253 -11.04 -23.66 24.52
N TYR A 254 -11.28 -22.38 24.23
CA TYR A 254 -12.32 -21.60 24.90
C TYR A 254 -13.71 -22.25 24.80
N LYS A 255 -14.10 -22.70 23.60
CA LYS A 255 -15.39 -23.38 23.38
C LYS A 255 -15.49 -24.69 24.14
N ARG A 256 -14.41 -25.48 24.22
CA ARG A 256 -14.35 -26.72 25.02
C ARG A 256 -14.53 -26.43 26.51
N TRP A 257 -13.85 -25.41 27.03
CA TRP A 257 -13.97 -25.00 28.43
C TRP A 257 -15.37 -24.49 28.77
N CYS A 258 -15.97 -23.66 27.92
CA CYS A 258 -17.36 -23.22 28.12
C CYS A 258 -18.31 -24.42 28.20
N LYS A 259 -18.15 -25.40 27.30
CA LYS A 259 -18.93 -26.64 27.32
C LYS A 259 -18.70 -27.44 28.61
N HIS A 260 -17.45 -27.57 29.05
CA HIS A 260 -17.11 -28.29 30.28
C HIS A 260 -17.71 -27.63 31.53
N LEU A 261 -17.72 -26.29 31.57
CA LEU A 261 -18.30 -25.49 32.65
C LEU A 261 -19.83 -25.30 32.54
N GLY A 262 -20.48 -25.91 31.54
CA GLY A 262 -21.93 -25.78 31.32
C GLY A 262 -22.39 -24.38 30.90
N ARG A 263 -21.51 -23.53 30.37
CA ARG A 263 -21.81 -22.14 29.98
C ARG A 263 -21.93 -21.97 28.47
N LYS A 264 -22.81 -21.04 28.05
CA LYS A 264 -22.88 -20.57 26.67
C LYS A 264 -21.66 -19.70 26.35
N THR A 265 -21.19 -19.75 25.11
CA THR A 265 -20.06 -18.92 24.65
C THR A 265 -20.52 -17.48 24.47
N SER A 266 -19.70 -16.51 24.91
CA SER A 266 -19.99 -15.08 24.69
C SER A 266 -19.72 -14.61 23.25
N LEU A 267 -19.23 -15.49 22.38
CA LEU A 267 -18.95 -15.18 20.98
C LEU A 267 -20.26 -15.04 20.20
N TRP A 268 -20.65 -13.80 19.92
CA TRP A 268 -21.83 -13.48 19.13
C TRP A 268 -21.42 -12.73 17.85
N LEU A 269 -21.94 -13.16 16.70
CA LEU A 269 -21.68 -12.51 15.42
C LEU A 269 -22.96 -11.77 14.98
N PRO A 270 -22.83 -10.58 14.36
CA PRO A 270 -23.97 -9.80 13.92
C PRO A 270 -24.59 -10.43 12.67
N THR A 271 -25.86 -10.11 12.40
CA THR A 271 -26.57 -10.58 11.19
C THR A 271 -26.08 -9.86 9.93
N ILE A 272 -25.57 -8.64 10.07
CA ILE A 272 -25.08 -7.80 8.97
C ILE A 272 -23.69 -8.28 8.54
N GLN A 273 -23.58 -8.81 7.32
CA GLN A 273 -22.32 -9.41 6.84
C GLN A 273 -21.11 -8.46 6.85
N GLN A 274 -21.33 -7.17 6.62
CA GLN A 274 -20.26 -6.17 6.62
C GLN A 274 -19.61 -6.02 8.01
N GLU A 275 -20.37 -6.22 9.10
CA GLU A 275 -19.88 -6.11 10.48
C GLU A 275 -19.32 -7.43 11.02
N VAL A 276 -19.66 -8.57 10.39
CA VAL A 276 -19.19 -9.90 10.81
C VAL A 276 -17.67 -9.96 10.78
N GLN A 277 -17.06 -9.44 9.71
CA GLN A 277 -15.61 -9.46 9.54
C GLN A 277 -14.91 -8.65 10.64
N GLN A 278 -15.38 -7.43 10.88
CA GLN A 278 -14.89 -6.53 11.92
C GLN A 278 -15.03 -7.18 13.31
N ARG A 279 -16.18 -7.80 13.61
CA ARG A 279 -16.45 -8.49 14.88
C ARG A 279 -15.53 -9.68 15.11
N LYS A 280 -15.27 -10.49 14.09
CA LYS A 280 -14.32 -11.62 14.16
C LYS A 280 -12.92 -11.13 14.52
N LEU A 281 -12.45 -10.05 13.88
CA LEU A 281 -11.14 -9.46 14.13
C LEU A 281 -11.02 -8.90 15.55
N LEU A 282 -12.04 -8.18 16.03
CA LEU A 282 -12.10 -7.68 17.41
C LEU A 282 -11.98 -8.81 18.43
N TYR A 283 -12.73 -9.91 18.25
CA TYR A 283 -12.61 -11.08 19.13
C TYR A 283 -11.23 -11.72 19.09
N MET A 284 -10.64 -11.89 17.91
CA MET A 284 -9.30 -12.48 17.81
C MET A 284 -8.24 -11.59 18.45
N GLY A 285 -8.33 -10.27 18.26
CA GLY A 285 -7.50 -9.29 18.95
C GLY A 285 -7.63 -9.43 20.47
N LEU A 286 -8.86 -9.37 20.97
CA LEU A 286 -9.17 -9.48 22.40
C LEU A 286 -8.68 -10.77 23.05
N TYR A 287 -8.90 -11.92 22.39
CA TYR A 287 -8.43 -13.22 22.85
C TYR A 287 -6.90 -13.27 22.98
N SER A 288 -6.20 -12.60 22.05
CA SER A 288 -4.74 -12.54 22.06
C SER A 288 -4.21 -11.69 23.23
N TYR A 289 -4.95 -10.66 23.65
CA TYR A 289 -4.63 -9.87 24.85
C TYR A 289 -4.94 -10.60 26.16
N GLY A 290 -6.11 -11.24 26.25
CA GLY A 290 -6.56 -11.92 27.48
C GLY A 290 -5.74 -13.17 27.83
N ALA A 291 -5.20 -13.87 26.83
CA ALA A 291 -4.47 -15.11 27.03
C ALA A 291 -3.05 -14.92 27.61
N ARG A 292 -2.42 -13.73 27.47
CA ARG A 292 -1.04 -13.50 27.95
C ARG A 292 -0.93 -12.90 29.34
N ARG A 293 -2.02 -12.40 29.93
CA ARG A 293 -1.99 -11.70 31.23
C ARG A 293 -2.37 -12.55 32.45
N LEU A 294 -2.67 -13.84 32.25
CA LEU A 294 -3.19 -14.73 33.30
C LEU A 294 -2.44 -16.08 33.26
N THR A 295 -1.18 -16.06 33.70
CA THR A 295 -0.36 -17.28 33.89
C THR A 295 -0.61 -17.98 35.23
N CYS A 296 -1.62 -17.57 36.00
CA CYS A 296 -2.12 -18.33 37.15
C CYS A 296 -3.64 -18.45 37.03
N ASP A 297 -4.16 -19.68 37.07
CA ASP A 297 -5.57 -20.10 37.00
C ASP A 297 -6.25 -20.08 35.62
N LEU A 298 -6.28 -21.23 34.96
CA LEU A 298 -7.03 -21.49 33.71
C LEU A 298 -8.53 -21.11 33.82
N CYS A 299 -9.15 -21.25 35.00
CA CYS A 299 -10.55 -20.83 35.21
C CYS A 299 -10.70 -19.31 35.17
N GLN A 300 -9.78 -18.56 35.79
CA GLN A 300 -9.79 -17.10 35.75
C GLN A 300 -9.61 -16.59 34.33
N SER A 301 -8.81 -17.26 33.49
CA SER A 301 -8.64 -16.87 32.08
C SER A 301 -9.93 -17.04 31.26
N VAL A 302 -10.71 -18.10 31.50
CA VAL A 302 -12.01 -18.31 30.82
C VAL A 302 -13.04 -17.26 31.26
N PHE A 303 -13.06 -16.92 32.56
CA PHE A 303 -13.95 -15.87 33.08
C PHE A 303 -13.55 -14.49 32.58
N ALA A 304 -12.26 -14.15 32.62
CA ALA A 304 -11.75 -12.88 32.08
C ALA A 304 -12.03 -12.76 30.58
N THR A 305 -11.75 -13.81 29.80
CA THR A 305 -12.05 -13.82 28.36
C THR A 305 -13.55 -13.67 28.09
N SER A 306 -14.40 -14.37 28.84
CA SER A 306 -15.86 -14.27 28.68
C SER A 306 -16.41 -12.91 29.10
N PHE A 307 -15.85 -12.31 30.16
CA PHE A 307 -16.24 -11.00 30.67
C PHE A 307 -15.83 -9.88 29.72
N ILE A 308 -14.60 -9.89 29.20
CA ILE A 308 -14.15 -8.86 28.27
C ILE A 308 -14.89 -8.99 26.92
N ILE A 309 -15.16 -10.21 26.44
CA ILE A 309 -15.99 -10.42 25.23
C ILE A 309 -17.42 -9.92 25.47
N TRP A 310 -17.97 -10.14 26.66
CA TRP A 310 -19.29 -9.64 27.02
C TRP A 310 -19.32 -8.11 27.06
N LEU A 311 -18.33 -7.47 27.70
CA LEU A 311 -18.17 -6.01 27.70
C LEU A 311 -18.08 -5.46 26.29
N LEU A 312 -17.25 -6.05 25.43
CA LEU A 312 -17.14 -5.67 24.02
C LEU A 312 -18.49 -5.72 23.30
N ASN A 313 -19.31 -6.75 23.55
CA ASN A 313 -20.64 -6.84 22.97
C ASN A 313 -21.56 -5.72 23.46
N CYS A 314 -21.54 -5.40 24.75
CA CYS A 314 -22.30 -4.29 25.31
C CYS A 314 -21.86 -2.96 24.68
N THR A 315 -20.55 -2.69 24.64
CA THR A 315 -19.98 -1.44 24.14
C THR A 315 -20.33 -1.17 22.68
N VAL A 316 -20.25 -2.17 21.81
CA VAL A 316 -20.48 -1.92 20.38
C VAL A 316 -21.96 -2.02 20.00
N CYS A 317 -22.75 -2.84 20.69
CA CYS A 317 -24.18 -2.92 20.41
C CYS A 317 -24.99 -1.81 21.12
N TRP A 318 -24.43 -1.15 22.14
CA TRP A 318 -25.09 -0.10 22.91
C TRP A 318 -24.11 1.04 23.27
N PRO A 319 -23.86 1.98 22.34
CA PRO A 319 -22.86 3.04 22.53
C PRO A 319 -23.29 4.18 23.48
N GLU A 320 -24.52 4.19 23.99
CA GLU A 320 -25.06 5.26 24.86
C GLU A 320 -25.09 4.87 26.36
N MET A 321 -23.91 4.68 26.98
CA MET A 321 -23.74 4.79 28.44
C MET A 321 -22.52 5.63 28.80
#